data_AF-G5E1Q1-F1
#
_entry.id   AF-G5E1Q1-F1
#
_cell.length_a   1.000
_cell.length_b   1.000
_cell.length_c   1.000
_cell.angle_alpha   90.00
_cell.angle_beta   90.00
_cell.angle_gamma   90.00
#
_symmetry.space_group_name_H-M   'P 1'
#
loop_
_entity.id
_entity.type
_entity.pdbx_description
1 polymer ?
#
loop_
_entity_poly.entity_id
_entity_poly.type
_entity_poly.pdbx_seq_one_letter_code
_entity_poly.pdbx_strand_id
1 'polypeptide(L)' 'DILEEQKKLEAADLVIFQSPMYWFGLPAILKGWIDRVFTQGFAYSFESMYDNGNFKKKVVLSLTTGGFESMY' A
#
# COMPACT_ATOMS: atom_id res chain seq x y z
N ASP A 1 -1.83 5.14 -16.83
CA ASP A 1 -1.91 5.56 -15.41
C ASP A 1 -1.12 4.60 -14.52
N ILE A 2 -1.37 3.29 -14.57
CA ILE A 2 -0.69 2.28 -13.74
C ILE A 2 0.83 2.36 -13.83
N LEU A 3 1.40 2.40 -15.04
CA LEU A 3 2.85 2.48 -15.22
C LEU A 3 3.49 3.71 -14.57
N GLU A 4 2.77 4.85 -14.52
CA GLU A 4 3.27 6.05 -13.87
C GLU A 4 3.26 5.90 -12.34
N GLU A 5 2.26 5.23 -11.78
CA GLU A 5 2.22 4.90 -10.36
C GLU A 5 3.30 3.88 -9.97
N GLN A 6 3.57 2.91 -10.85
CA GLN A 6 4.68 1.96 -10.68
C GLN A 6 6.04 2.66 -10.67
N LYS A 7 6.28 3.60 -11.60
CA LYS A 7 7.51 4.42 -11.60
C LYS A 7 7.69 5.22 -10.31
N LYS A 8 6.60 5.78 -9.74
CA LYS A 8 6.66 6.47 -8.45
C LYS A 8 7.10 5.52 -7.33
N LEU A 9 6.61 4.29 -7.33
CA LEU A 9 7.00 3.27 -6.34
C LEU A 9 8.45 2.80 -6.51
N GLU A 10 8.92 2.66 -7.75
CA GLU A 10 10.32 2.33 -8.03
C GLU A 10 11.26 3.40 -7.50
N ALA A 11 10.92 4.67 -7.72
CA ALA A 11 11.73 5.82 -7.30
C ALA A 11 11.69 6.10 -5.79
N ALA A 12 10.63 5.70 -5.07
CA ALA A 12 10.46 6.03 -3.65
C ALA A 12 11.18 5.05 -2.72
N ASP A 13 11.99 5.54 -1.78
CA ASP A 13 12.58 4.68 -0.72
C ASP A 13 11.62 4.42 0.46
N LEU A 14 10.69 5.36 0.66
CA LEU A 14 9.65 5.34 1.68
C LEU A 14 8.30 5.65 1.04
N VAL A 15 7.30 4.83 1.32
CA VAL A 15 5.91 5.06 0.88
C VAL A 15 5.03 5.33 2.09
N ILE A 16 4.30 6.46 2.08
CA ILE A 16 3.35 6.83 3.13
C ILE A 16 1.95 6.78 2.55
N PHE A 17 1.08 5.95 3.13
CA PHE A 17 -0.34 5.95 2.82
C PHE A 17 -1.09 6.78 3.85
N GLN A 18 -1.51 7.99 3.46
CA GLN A 18 -2.41 8.82 4.25
C GLN A 18 -3.86 8.47 3.89
N SER A 19 -4.64 8.03 4.87
CA SER A 19 -6.04 7.65 4.61
C SER A 19 -6.92 7.72 5.85
N PRO A 20 -8.20 8.10 5.73
CA PRO A 20 -9.16 7.74 6.76
C PRO A 20 -9.39 6.23 6.79
N MET A 21 -9.63 5.67 7.98
CA MET A 21 -10.05 4.28 8.13
C MET A 21 -11.53 4.15 7.77
N TYR A 22 -11.84 3.36 6.75
CA TYR A 22 -13.20 3.08 6.32
C TYR A 22 -13.49 1.59 6.53
N TRP A 23 -14.52 1.28 7.32
CA TRP A 23 -14.93 -0.11 7.61
C TRP A 23 -13.76 -1.01 8.03
N PHE A 24 -12.97 -0.54 9.01
CA PHE A 24 -11.77 -1.25 9.51
C PHE A 24 -10.70 -1.53 8.45
N GLY A 25 -10.71 -0.79 7.35
CA GLY A 25 -9.75 -0.93 6.27
C GLY A 25 -9.53 0.36 5.49
N LEU A 26 -9.09 0.19 4.25
CA LEU A 26 -8.78 1.29 3.33
C LEU A 26 -10.04 1.71 2.55
N PRO A 27 -10.19 3.00 2.21
CA PRO A 27 -11.22 3.45 1.28
C PRO A 27 -11.13 2.72 -0.06
N ALA A 28 -12.27 2.52 -0.72
CA ALA A 28 -12.38 1.72 -1.93
C ALA A 28 -11.42 2.19 -3.06
N ILE A 29 -11.21 3.50 -3.18
CA ILE A 29 -10.28 4.07 -4.17
C ILE A 29 -8.83 3.62 -3.92
N LEU A 30 -8.39 3.62 -2.65
CA LEU A 30 -7.03 3.21 -2.30
C LEU A 30 -6.86 1.69 -2.46
N LYS A 31 -7.88 0.91 -2.06
CA LYS A 31 -7.87 -0.53 -2.33
C LYS A 31 -7.80 -0.84 -3.83
N GLY A 32 -8.60 -0.15 -4.65
CA GLY A 32 -8.57 -0.28 -6.10
C GLY A 32 -7.25 0.14 -6.73
N TRP A 33 -6.59 1.17 -6.18
CA TRP A 33 -5.24 1.55 -6.60
C TRP A 33 -4.23 0.43 -6.29
N ILE A 34 -4.27 -0.15 -5.08
CA ILE A 34 -3.39 -1.27 -4.71
C ILE A 34 -3.60 -2.44 -5.67
N ASP A 35 -4.86 -2.82 -5.94
CA ASP A 35 -5.19 -3.97 -6.81
C ASP A 35 -4.70 -3.80 -8.25
N ARG A 36 -4.68 -2.56 -8.75
CA ARG A 36 -4.25 -2.26 -10.13
C ARG A 36 -2.75 -2.03 -10.25
N VAL A 37 -2.09 -1.52 -9.20
CA VAL A 37 -0.68 -1.13 -9.26
C VAL A 37 0.24 -2.24 -8.76
N PHE A 38 -0.16 -3.00 -7.75
CA PHE A 38 0.65 -4.08 -7.16
C PHE A 38 0.44 -5.38 -7.92
N THR A 39 0.85 -5.39 -9.18
CA THR A 39 0.69 -6.56 -10.07
C THR A 39 1.79 -7.60 -9.85
N GLN A 40 1.49 -8.86 -10.17
CA GLN A 40 2.48 -9.94 -10.20
C GLN A 40 3.63 -9.59 -11.15
N GLY A 41 4.86 -9.95 -10.78
CA GLY A 41 6.09 -9.63 -11.52
C GLY A 41 6.66 -8.24 -11.21
N PHE A 42 5.81 -7.29 -10.81
CA PHE A 42 6.23 -5.96 -10.36
C PHE A 42 6.36 -5.91 -8.83
N ALA A 43 5.25 -6.06 -8.11
CA ALA A 43 5.22 -5.90 -6.66
C ALA A 43 5.45 -7.22 -5.89
N TYR A 44 5.00 -8.35 -6.45
CA TYR A 44 5.13 -9.66 -5.83
C TYR A 44 5.32 -10.77 -6.88
N SER A 45 5.86 -11.91 -6.45
CA SER A 45 5.90 -13.15 -7.22
C SER A 45 5.68 -14.35 -6.29
N PHE A 46 5.20 -15.48 -6.81
CA PHE A 46 4.97 -16.66 -5.97
C PHE A 46 6.27 -17.35 -5.58
N GLU A 47 7.33 -17.12 -6.34
CA GLU A 47 8.68 -17.62 -6.11
C GLU A 47 9.40 -16.82 -5.00
N SER A 48 8.99 -15.57 -4.77
CA SER A 48 9.62 -14.67 -3.79
C SER A 48 8.57 -13.87 -3.01
N MET A 49 8.11 -14.46 -1.91
CA MET A 49 7.07 -13.89 -1.05
C MET A 49 7.68 -13.24 0.20
N TYR A 50 6.92 -12.34 0.83
CA TYR A 50 7.25 -11.68 2.10
C TYR A 50 8.65 -11.04 2.08
N ASP A 51 9.53 -11.45 3.00
CA ASP A 51 10.89 -10.94 3.15
C ASP A 51 11.79 -11.20 1.94
N ASN A 52 11.35 -12.01 0.97
CA ASN A 52 12.04 -12.23 -0.31
C ASN A 52 11.44 -11.44 -1.48
N GLY A 53 10.32 -10.74 -1.30
CA GLY A 53 9.62 -10.02 -2.38
C GLY A 53 10.39 -8.84 -2.97
N ASN A 54 9.87 -8.31 -4.08
CA ASN A 54 10.54 -7.32 -4.92
C ASN A 54 10.81 -5.98 -4.22
N PHE A 55 10.02 -5.61 -3.22
CA PHE A 55 10.21 -4.37 -2.46
C PHE A 55 10.80 -4.61 -1.08
N LYS A 56 11.99 -4.05 -0.84
CA LYS A 56 12.64 -3.93 0.48
C LYS A 56 12.48 -2.53 1.10
N LYS A 57 11.54 -1.76 0.57
CA LYS A 57 11.28 -0.37 0.90
C LYS A 57 10.51 -0.28 2.22
N LYS A 58 10.58 0.87 2.88
CA LYS A 58 9.80 1.12 4.10
C LYS A 58 8.42 1.62 3.72
N VAL A 59 7.42 1.22 4.50
CA VAL A 59 6.02 1.65 4.31
C VAL A 59 5.46 2.11 5.65
N VAL A 60 4.72 3.21 5.64
CA VAL A 60 4.00 3.74 6.80
C VAL A 60 2.52 3.93 6.44
N LEU A 61 1.63 3.47 7.31
CA LEU A 61 0.21 3.77 7.25
C LEU A 61 -0.07 4.92 8.23
N SER A 62 -0.45 6.09 7.70
CA SER A 62 -0.93 7.22 8.50
C SER A 62 -2.45 7.26 8.41
N LEU A 63 -3.11 6.74 9.44
CA LEU A 63 -4.56 6.57 9.46
C LEU A 63 -5.23 7.58 10.38
N THR A 64 -6.32 8.17 9.92
CA THR A 64 -7.24 8.93 10.79
C THR A 64 -8.48 8.10 11.06
N THR A 65 -8.95 8.11 12.29
CA THR A 65 -10.13 7.35 12.71
C THR A 65 -11.14 8.24 13.40
N GLY A 66 -12.42 7.83 13.39
CA GLY A 66 -13.49 8.55 14.07
C GLY A 66 -13.69 8.14 15.53
N GLY A 67 -13.29 6.92 15.90
CA GLY A 67 -13.42 6.40 17.27
C GLY A 67 -12.34 6.93 18.20
N PHE A 68 -12.65 7.00 19.49
CA PHE A 68 -11.67 7.35 20.52
C PHE A 68 -10.57 6.29 20.63
N GLU A 69 -9.41 6.70 21.14
CA GLU A 69 -8.27 5.80 21.37
C GLU A 69 -8.65 4.58 22.21
N SER A 70 -9.52 4.75 23.22
CA SER A 70 -9.97 3.65 24.10
C SER A 70 -10.82 2.57 23.41
N MET A 71 -11.13 2.73 22.12
CA MET A 71 -11.90 1.76 21.34
C MET A 71 -11.02 0.84 20.49
N TYR A 72 -9.70 1.02 20.53
CA TYR A 72 -8.69 0.17 19.91
C TYR A 72 -7.97 -0.66 20.95
#